data_AF-A0A1T4Q8I4-F1
#
_entry.id   AF-A0A1T4Q8I4-F1
#
_cell.length_a   1.000
_cell.length_b   1.000
_cell.length_c   1.000
_cell.angle_alpha   90.00
_cell.angle_beta   90.00
_cell.angle_gamma   90.00
#
_symmetry.space_group_name_H-M   'P 1'
#
loop_
_entity.id
_entity.type
_entity.pdbx_description
1 polymer ?
#
loop_
_entity_poly.entity_id
_entity_poly.type
_entity_poly.pdbx_seq_one_letter_code
_entity_poly.pdbx_strand_id
1 'polypeptide(L)'
;MIAYSVKKNKRSRMTFRLLGLFFVAFTSLLIVPVILGYDKHSVFTLIIAFLLGCYGLALFFHSFGKTQYDIMYEFHEDEIVVKHHRGQTIYRYEDVVDYSIVSPIDPNVYSIINLKFKKEDYVIPFSFKKEFADKIYTHLNERVTSKLLQDELEGK
;
A
#
# COMPACT_ATOMS: atom_id res chain seq x y z
N MET A 1 -21.79 10.93 -4.21
CA MET A 1 -20.92 10.03 -3.44
C MET A 1 -20.53 8.82 -4.29
N ILE A 2 -19.23 8.64 -4.57
CA ILE A 2 -18.71 7.45 -5.27
C ILE A 2 -17.89 6.64 -4.26
N ALA A 3 -18.26 5.38 -4.02
CA ALA A 3 -17.53 4.50 -3.12
C ALA A 3 -16.81 3.39 -3.91
N TYR A 4 -15.54 3.17 -3.62
CA TYR A 4 -14.74 2.11 -4.21
C TYR A 4 -13.92 1.37 -3.15
N SER A 5 -14.09 0.06 -3.07
CA SER A 5 -13.31 -0.79 -2.17
C SER A 5 -12.25 -1.57 -2.96
N VAL A 6 -11.00 -1.36 -2.60
CA VAL A 6 -9.88 -2.18 -3.08
C VAL A 6 -9.73 -3.37 -2.14
N LYS A 7 -10.24 -4.53 -2.57
CA LYS A 7 -10.06 -5.79 -1.85
C LYS A 7 -8.64 -6.32 -2.06
N LYS A 8 -7.90 -6.53 -0.97
CA LYS A 8 -6.57 -7.15 -0.96
C LYS A 8 -6.69 -8.60 -0.50
N ASN A 9 -5.98 -9.49 -1.20
CA ASN A 9 -6.07 -10.92 -0.94
C ASN A 9 -5.53 -11.28 0.47
N LYS A 10 -6.43 -11.71 1.36
CA LYS A 10 -6.12 -12.17 2.73
C LYS A 10 -5.10 -13.31 2.75
N ARG A 11 -5.09 -14.16 1.73
CA ARG A 11 -4.17 -15.30 1.62
C ARG A 11 -2.73 -14.86 1.43
N SER A 12 -2.50 -13.81 0.62
CA SER A 12 -1.15 -13.26 0.39
C SER A 12 -0.53 -12.71 1.67
N ARG A 13 -1.31 -12.01 2.50
CA ARG A 13 -0.86 -11.54 3.83
C ARG A 13 -0.43 -12.69 4.74
N MET A 14 -1.23 -13.75 4.79
CA MET A 14 -0.95 -14.93 5.62
C MET A 14 0.31 -15.66 5.14
N THR A 15 0.51 -15.77 3.82
CA THR A 15 1.74 -16.33 3.24
C THR A 15 2.97 -15.55 3.68
N PHE A 16 2.96 -14.21 3.64
CA PHE A 16 4.10 -13.42 4.11
C PHE A 16 4.38 -13.57 5.60
N ARG A 17 3.34 -13.74 6.44
CA ARG A 17 3.52 -13.99 7.89
C ARG A 17 4.12 -15.36 8.16
N LEU A 18 3.59 -16.38 7.50
CA LEU A 18 4.10 -17.76 7.63
C LEU A 18 5.53 -17.87 7.11
N LEU A 19 5.84 -17.23 5.98
CA LEU A 19 7.20 -17.20 5.42
C LEU A 19 8.18 -16.45 6.33
N GLY A 20 7.76 -15.29 6.87
CA GLY A 20 8.56 -14.55 7.84
C GLY A 20 8.84 -15.37 9.11
N LEU A 21 7.80 -16.00 9.68
CA LEU A 21 7.95 -16.90 10.83
C LEU A 21 8.82 -18.11 10.52
N PHE A 22 8.71 -18.68 9.32
CA PHE A 22 9.56 -19.78 8.87
C PHE A 22 11.03 -19.37 8.85
N PHE A 23 11.37 -18.20 8.31
CA PHE A 23 12.76 -17.72 8.33
C PHE A 23 13.27 -17.43 9.75
N VAL A 24 12.42 -16.91 10.64
CA VAL A 24 12.78 -16.73 12.05
C VAL A 24 13.03 -18.08 12.76
N ALA A 25 12.19 -19.08 12.50
CA ALA A 25 12.38 -20.43 13.05
C ALA A 25 13.60 -21.16 12.44
N PHE A 26 13.85 -20.94 11.15
CA PHE A 26 15.02 -21.50 10.47
C PHE A 26 16.32 -20.89 11.02
N THR A 27 16.32 -19.59 11.31
CA THR A 27 17.48 -18.91 11.88
C THR A 27 17.73 -19.28 13.33
N SER A 28 16.69 -19.49 14.14
CA SER A 28 16.90 -20.03 15.49
C SER A 28 17.51 -21.44 15.45
N LEU A 29 17.09 -22.30 14.52
CA LEU A 29 17.68 -23.62 14.30
C LEU A 29 19.15 -23.57 13.86
N LEU A 30 19.58 -22.52 13.14
CA LEU A 30 20.99 -22.32 12.77
C LEU A 30 21.83 -21.78 13.94
N ILE A 31 21.24 -20.95 14.80
CA ILE A 31 21.96 -20.31 15.93
C ILE A 31 22.16 -21.28 17.10
N VAL A 32 21.21 -22.16 17.39
CA VAL A 32 21.27 -23.08 18.54
C VAL A 32 22.50 -24.01 18.52
N PRO A 33 22.84 -24.70 17.40
CA PRO A 33 24.03 -25.54 17.31
C PRO A 33 25.35 -24.76 17.47
N VAL A 34 25.36 -23.50 17.01
CA VAL A 34 26.51 -22.59 17.15
C VAL A 34 26.72 -22.21 18.62
N ILE A 35 25.66 -21.88 19.36
CA ILE A 35 25.72 -21.57 20.80
C ILE A 35 26.16 -22.80 21.60
N LEU A 36 25.69 -23.99 21.24
CA LEU A 36 26.04 -25.25 21.90
C LEU A 36 27.45 -25.76 21.55
N GLY A 37 28.20 -25.06 20.69
CA GLY A 37 29.58 -25.41 20.34
C GLY A 37 29.73 -26.62 19.42
N TYR A 38 28.65 -27.09 18.80
CA TYR A 38 28.66 -28.23 17.87
C TYR A 38 29.14 -27.85 16.46
N ASP A 39 29.26 -26.56 16.15
CA ASP A 39 29.56 -26.07 14.81
C ASP A 39 31.02 -25.59 14.65
N LYS A 40 31.72 -26.19 13.67
CA LYS A 40 33.13 -25.91 13.32
C LYS A 40 33.27 -24.64 12.46
N HIS A 41 32.20 -24.19 11.81
CA HIS A 41 32.14 -23.00 10.96
C HIS A 41 31.26 -21.87 11.55
N SER A 42 31.28 -21.75 12.88
CA SER A 42 30.43 -20.86 13.70
C SER A 42 30.23 -19.45 13.14
N VAL A 43 31.28 -18.78 12.64
CA VAL A 43 31.19 -17.39 12.14
C VAL A 43 30.36 -17.27 10.85
N PHE A 44 30.53 -18.20 9.90
CA PHE A 44 29.82 -18.14 8.62
C PHE A 44 28.33 -18.45 8.80
N THR A 45 28.02 -19.46 9.62
CA THR A 45 26.64 -19.81 10.02
C THR A 45 25.95 -18.62 10.69
N LEU A 46 26.66 -17.86 11.54
CA LEU A 46 26.14 -16.68 12.23
C LEU A 46 25.78 -15.54 11.26
N ILE A 47 26.64 -15.25 10.27
CA ILE A 47 26.38 -14.20 9.28
C ILE A 47 25.13 -14.54 8.46
N ILE A 48 25.03 -15.79 7.99
CA ILE A 48 23.86 -16.28 7.24
C ILE A 48 22.60 -16.20 8.10
N ALA A 49 22.67 -16.67 9.34
CA ALA A 49 21.54 -16.63 10.26
C ALA A 49 21.08 -15.19 10.56
N PHE A 50 22.01 -14.24 10.69
CA PHE A 50 21.71 -12.83 10.89
C PHE A 50 20.98 -12.23 9.68
N LEU A 51 21.48 -12.44 8.46
CA LEU A 51 20.86 -11.94 7.23
C LEU A 51 19.45 -12.50 7.02
N LEU A 52 19.28 -13.82 7.17
CA LEU A 52 17.98 -14.47 7.06
C LEU A 52 17.02 -14.00 8.17
N GLY A 53 17.53 -13.73 9.37
CA GLY A 53 16.72 -13.34 10.52
C GLY A 53 16.18 -11.93 10.35
N CYS A 54 17.06 -10.99 9.95
CA CYS A 54 16.66 -9.64 9.59
C CYS A 54 15.63 -9.63 8.45
N TYR A 55 15.84 -10.45 7.41
CA TYR A 55 14.90 -10.54 6.29
C TYR A 55 13.54 -11.14 6.71
N GLY A 56 13.55 -12.20 7.52
CA GLY A 56 12.33 -12.82 8.06
C GLY A 56 11.52 -11.84 8.91
N LEU A 57 12.19 -11.08 9.78
CA LEU A 57 11.56 -10.02 10.58
C LEU A 57 10.99 -8.91 9.72
N ALA A 58 11.75 -8.44 8.72
CA ALA A 58 11.28 -7.41 7.79
C ALA A 58 9.99 -7.84 7.06
N LEU A 59 9.94 -9.07 6.54
CA LEU A 59 8.74 -9.62 5.90
C LEU A 59 7.56 -9.73 6.88
N PHE A 60 7.83 -10.15 8.12
CA PHE A 60 6.80 -10.27 9.15
C PHE A 60 6.19 -8.91 9.49
N PHE A 61 7.01 -7.90 9.80
CA PHE A 61 6.53 -6.55 10.11
C PHE A 61 5.84 -5.89 8.91
N HIS A 62 6.39 -6.04 7.70
CA HIS A 62 5.80 -5.48 6.48
C HIS A 62 4.40 -6.06 6.21
N SER A 63 4.14 -7.32 6.57
CA SER A 63 2.82 -7.95 6.46
C SER A 63 1.73 -7.34 7.36
N PHE A 64 2.10 -6.48 8.33
CA PHE A 64 1.14 -5.72 9.13
C PHE A 64 0.96 -4.26 8.65
N GLY A 65 1.62 -3.87 7.54
CA GLY A 65 1.48 -2.54 6.97
C GLY A 65 0.03 -2.20 6.60
N LYS A 66 -0.37 -0.93 6.81
CA LYS A 66 -1.75 -0.45 6.56
C LYS A 66 -2.22 -0.71 5.11
N THR A 67 -1.30 -0.61 4.14
CA THR A 67 -1.54 -0.80 2.71
C THR A 67 -1.80 -2.25 2.29
N GLN A 68 -1.51 -3.21 3.15
CA GLN A 68 -1.75 -4.64 2.90
C GLN A 68 -3.20 -5.05 3.16
N TYR A 69 -3.96 -4.21 3.87
CA TYR A 69 -5.36 -4.45 4.21
C TYR A 69 -6.29 -3.87 3.16
N ASP A 70 -7.57 -4.25 3.25
CA ASP A 70 -8.60 -3.70 2.37
C ASP A 70 -8.75 -2.21 2.68
N ILE A 71 -8.77 -1.40 1.62
CA ILE A 71 -8.94 0.05 1.72
C ILE A 71 -10.24 0.40 1.01
N MET A 72 -11.11 1.14 1.68
CA MET A 72 -12.29 1.72 1.04
C MET A 72 -12.07 3.22 0.84
N TYR A 73 -12.28 3.67 -0.39
CA TYR A 73 -12.22 5.06 -0.78
C TYR A 73 -13.66 5.55 -0.99
N GLU A 74 -14.05 6.58 -0.26
CA GLU A 74 -15.33 7.27 -0.43
C GLU A 74 -15.05 8.69 -0.89
N PHE A 75 -15.47 9.00 -2.12
CA PHE A 75 -15.40 10.33 -2.71
C PHE A 75 -16.74 11.05 -2.43
N HIS A 76 -16.73 11.93 -1.43
CA HIS A 76 -17.85 12.82 -1.06
C HIS A 76 -17.76 14.13 -1.82
N GLU A 77 -18.67 15.08 -1.58
CA GLU A 77 -18.72 16.37 -2.30
C GLU A 77 -17.48 17.24 -2.05
N ASP A 78 -17.07 17.38 -0.79
CA ASP A 78 -15.94 18.25 -0.41
C ASP A 78 -14.70 17.50 0.09
N GLU A 79 -14.82 16.18 0.33
CA GLU A 79 -13.79 15.37 0.98
C GLU A 79 -13.62 13.97 0.37
N ILE A 80 -12.41 13.45 0.53
CA ILE A 80 -12.02 12.07 0.21
C ILE A 80 -11.81 11.34 1.54
N VAL A 81 -12.67 10.37 1.85
CA VAL A 81 -12.55 9.55 3.04
C VAL A 81 -11.90 8.22 2.68
N VAL A 82 -10.73 7.96 3.26
CA VAL A 82 -9.99 6.71 3.12
C VAL A 82 -10.17 5.89 4.38
N LYS A 83 -11.00 4.85 4.31
CA LYS A 83 -11.24 3.91 5.41
C LYS A 83 -10.21 2.78 5.33
N HIS A 84 -9.35 2.73 6.35
CA HIS A 84 -8.35 1.71 6.59
C HIS A 84 -8.83 0.71 7.64
N HIS A 85 -8.20 -0.46 7.70
CA HIS A 85 -8.51 -1.46 8.73
C HIS A 85 -8.35 -0.96 10.18
N ARG A 86 -7.50 0.05 10.42
CA ARG A 86 -7.21 0.62 11.75
C ARG A 86 -7.80 2.01 12.00
N GLY A 87 -8.66 2.51 11.13
CA GLY A 87 -9.27 3.84 11.28
C GLY A 87 -9.65 4.47 9.95
N GLN A 88 -10.13 5.71 10.01
CA GLN A 88 -10.48 6.50 8.83
C GLN A 88 -9.58 7.73 8.76
N THR A 89 -9.09 8.03 7.56
CA THR A 89 -8.38 9.28 7.27
C THR A 89 -9.24 10.09 6.32
N ILE A 90 -9.46 11.36 6.67
CA ILE A 90 -10.24 12.29 5.85
C ILE A 90 -9.27 13.27 5.21
N TYR A 91 -9.31 13.36 3.89
CA TYR A 91 -8.51 14.28 3.09
C TYR A 91 -9.42 15.29 2.39
N ARG A 92 -9.04 16.56 2.38
CA ARG A 92 -9.71 17.57 1.54
C ARG A 92 -9.09 17.56 0.16
N TYR A 93 -9.86 17.97 -0.85
CA TYR A 93 -9.35 18.08 -2.23
C TYR A 93 -8.18 19.08 -2.37
N GLU A 94 -8.09 20.07 -1.47
CA GLU A 94 -6.99 21.04 -1.37
C GLU A 94 -5.64 20.42 -0.95
N ASP A 95 -5.66 19.23 -0.34
CA ASP A 95 -4.45 18.53 0.11
C ASP A 95 -3.87 17.60 -0.97
N VAL A 96 -4.53 17.49 -2.12
CA VAL A 96 -4.05 16.73 -3.29
C VAL A 96 -2.93 17.53 -3.96
N VAL A 97 -1.73 16.97 -3.96
CA VAL A 97 -0.54 17.59 -4.57
C VAL A 97 -0.40 17.17 -6.03
N ASP A 98 -0.71 15.91 -6.34
CA ASP A 98 -0.62 15.37 -7.68
C ASP A 98 -1.61 14.21 -7.85
N TYR A 99 -2.14 14.04 -9.06
CA TYR A 99 -2.98 12.92 -9.41
C TYR A 99 -2.71 12.50 -10.85
N SER A 100 -2.49 11.20 -11.06
CA SER A 100 -2.26 10.64 -12.39
C SER A 100 -3.05 9.37 -12.60
N ILE A 101 -3.51 9.18 -13.84
CA ILE A 101 -4.12 7.94 -14.28
C ILE A 101 -3.18 7.24 -15.27
N VAL A 102 -2.88 5.99 -14.99
CA VAL A 102 -2.18 5.10 -15.90
C VAL A 102 -3.21 4.12 -16.43
N SER A 103 -3.70 4.40 -17.64
CA SER A 103 -4.66 3.56 -18.35
C SER A 103 -3.98 2.90 -19.55
N PRO A 104 -3.97 1.56 -19.63
CA PRO A 104 -3.45 0.84 -20.78
C PRO A 104 -4.34 1.04 -22.02
N ILE A 105 -3.72 0.88 -23.20
CA ILE A 105 -4.41 0.98 -24.51
C ILE A 105 -5.51 -0.08 -24.61
N ASP A 106 -5.25 -1.28 -24.09
CA ASP A 106 -6.24 -2.35 -23.99
C ASP A 106 -7.14 -2.13 -22.75
N PRO A 107 -8.46 -1.95 -22.94
CA PRO A 107 -9.41 -1.74 -21.83
C PRO A 107 -9.55 -2.93 -20.88
N ASN A 108 -9.05 -4.11 -21.24
CA ASN A 108 -9.02 -5.30 -20.40
C ASN A 108 -7.80 -5.36 -19.46
N VAL A 109 -6.91 -4.37 -19.53
CA VAL A 109 -5.72 -4.30 -18.68
C VAL A 109 -6.00 -3.34 -17.51
N TYR A 110 -5.36 -3.62 -16.36
CA TYR A 110 -5.54 -2.88 -15.12
C TYR A 110 -5.32 -1.36 -15.33
N SER A 111 -6.25 -0.53 -14.86
CA SER A 111 -6.07 0.93 -14.78
C SER A 111 -5.62 1.29 -13.38
N ILE A 112 -4.72 2.26 -13.23
CA ILE A 112 -4.21 2.68 -11.91
C ILE A 112 -4.40 4.18 -11.77
N ILE A 113 -5.00 4.61 -10.68
CA ILE A 113 -5.02 6.02 -10.27
C ILE A 113 -4.02 6.18 -9.14
N ASN A 114 -3.02 7.04 -9.33
CA ASN A 114 -2.12 7.49 -8.28
C ASN A 114 -2.66 8.81 -7.74
N LEU A 115 -2.88 8.88 -6.43
CA LEU A 115 -3.29 10.06 -5.70
C LEU A 115 -2.20 10.39 -4.69
N LYS A 116 -1.57 11.55 -4.85
CA LYS A 116 -0.52 12.02 -3.96
C LYS A 116 -1.08 13.13 -3.07
N PHE A 117 -1.08 12.88 -1.77
CA PHE A 117 -1.35 13.90 -0.76
C PHE A 117 -0.03 14.38 -0.16
N LYS A 118 -0.04 15.54 0.52
CA LYS A 118 1.17 16.13 1.14
C LYS A 118 2.00 15.18 2.02
N LYS A 119 1.41 14.13 2.59
CA LYS A 119 2.08 13.18 3.50
C LYS A 119 2.03 11.71 3.06
N GLU A 120 1.15 11.33 2.14
CA GLU A 120 0.91 9.93 1.80
C GLU A 120 0.56 9.78 0.31
N ASP A 121 1.13 8.75 -0.32
CA ASP A 121 0.85 8.36 -1.70
C ASP A 121 -0.09 7.15 -1.72
N TYR A 122 -1.20 7.26 -2.45
CA TYR A 122 -2.18 6.21 -2.63
C TYR A 122 -2.24 5.73 -4.07
N VAL A 123 -2.11 4.42 -4.24
CA VAL A 123 -2.24 3.76 -5.54
C VAL A 123 -3.55 2.95 -5.53
N ILE A 124 -4.50 3.36 -6.37
CA ILE A 124 -5.82 2.74 -6.50
C ILE A 124 -5.86 1.94 -7.81
N PRO A 125 -5.72 0.60 -7.75
CA PRO A 125 -5.84 -0.25 -8.92
C PRO A 125 -7.31 -0.56 -9.24
N PHE A 126 -7.66 -0.49 -10.52
CA PHE A 126 -8.94 -0.86 -11.10
C PHE A 126 -8.73 -1.99 -12.10
N SER A 127 -9.03 -3.23 -11.69
CA SER A 127 -8.98 -4.39 -12.59
C SER A 127 -10.28 -4.49 -13.39
N PHE A 128 -10.19 -4.47 -14.73
CA PHE A 128 -11.32 -4.66 -15.66
C PHE A 128 -12.47 -3.66 -15.46
N LYS A 129 -12.18 -2.45 -14.95
CA LYS A 129 -13.16 -1.41 -14.63
C LYS A 129 -12.70 -0.04 -15.13
N LYS A 130 -12.27 0.03 -16.38
CA LYS A 130 -11.74 1.26 -17.01
C LYS A 130 -12.75 2.40 -16.95
N GLU A 131 -14.01 2.17 -17.34
CA GLU A 131 -15.07 3.19 -17.30
C GLU A 131 -15.31 3.78 -15.90
N PHE A 132 -15.14 2.96 -14.86
CA PHE A 132 -15.28 3.39 -13.48
C PHE A 132 -14.06 4.19 -13.01
N ALA A 133 -12.86 3.82 -13.45
CA ALA A 133 -11.63 4.58 -13.22
C ALA A 133 -11.72 5.95 -13.90
N ASP A 134 -12.17 5.99 -15.16
CA ASP A 134 -12.35 7.22 -15.93
C ASP A 134 -13.41 8.13 -15.27
N LYS A 135 -14.52 7.57 -14.79
CA LYS A 135 -15.54 8.34 -14.05
C LYS A 135 -15.01 8.95 -12.74
N ILE A 136 -14.20 8.21 -11.99
CA ILE A 136 -13.55 8.73 -10.77
C ILE A 136 -12.54 9.81 -11.13
N TYR A 137 -11.77 9.61 -12.21
CA TYR A 137 -10.78 10.58 -12.67
C TYR A 137 -11.44 11.89 -13.12
N THR A 138 -12.52 11.83 -13.91
CA THR A 138 -13.27 13.04 -14.31
C THR A 138 -13.83 13.77 -13.10
N HIS A 139 -14.40 13.05 -12.14
CA HIS A 139 -14.94 13.64 -10.91
C HIS A 139 -13.85 14.24 -10.01
N LEU A 140 -12.64 13.67 -9.99
CA LEU A 140 -11.47 14.27 -9.33
C LEU A 140 -11.01 15.53 -10.07
N ASN A 141 -10.89 15.45 -11.40
CA ASN A 141 -10.43 16.54 -12.25
C ASN A 141 -11.33 17.78 -12.13
N GLU A 142 -12.65 17.60 -12.20
CA GLU A 142 -13.62 18.69 -12.07
C GLU A 142 -13.49 19.43 -10.73
N ARG A 143 -13.19 18.71 -9.64
CA ARG A 143 -13.16 19.28 -8.29
C ARG A 143 -11.81 19.82 -7.86
N VAL A 144 -10.73 19.17 -8.25
CA VAL A 144 -9.38 19.69 -8.04
C VAL A 144 -9.17 20.92 -8.92
N THR A 145 -9.61 20.89 -10.18
CA THR A 145 -9.49 22.03 -11.10
C THR A 145 -10.40 23.19 -10.69
N SER A 146 -11.66 22.94 -10.31
CA SER A 146 -12.54 24.03 -9.85
C SER A 146 -12.03 24.70 -8.58
N LYS A 147 -11.45 23.94 -7.64
CA LYS A 147 -10.83 24.53 -6.44
C LYS A 147 -9.52 25.27 -6.72
N LEU A 148 -8.65 24.74 -7.59
CA LEU A 148 -7.44 25.46 -8.04
C LEU A 148 -7.80 26.79 -8.73
N LEU A 149 -8.83 26.80 -9.57
CA LEU A 149 -9.32 28.02 -10.22
C LEU A 149 -9.97 28.99 -9.21
N GLN A 150 -10.64 28.49 -8.17
CA GLN A 150 -11.16 29.32 -7.08
C GLN A 150 -10.02 29.95 -6.26
N ASP A 151 -8.97 29.20 -5.93
CA ASP A 151 -7.81 29.72 -5.22
C ASP A 151 -7.06 30.79 -6.04
N GLU A 152 -6.91 30.59 -7.36
CA GLU A 152 -6.36 31.60 -8.28
C GLU A 152 -7.24 32.86 -8.38
N LEU A 153 -8.58 32.70 -8.39
CA LEU A 153 -9.54 33.81 -8.42
C LEU A 153 -9.60 34.57 -7.07
N GLU A 154 -9.37 33.88 -5.95
CA GLU A 154 -9.34 34.45 -4.60
C GLU A 154 -7.97 35.08 -4.24
N GLY A 155 -6.97 34.97 -5.13
CA GLY A 155 -5.71 35.70 -5.00
C GLY A 155 -4.90 35.33 -3.76
N LYS A 156 -4.84 34.03 -3.44
CA LYS A 156 -3.90 33.46 -2.45
C LYS A 156 -2.83 32.62 -3.13
#